data_AF-A0A1H7ZMD4-F1
#
_entry.id   AF-A0A1H7ZMD4-F1
#
_cell.length_a   1.000
_cell.length_b   1.000
_cell.length_c   1.000
_cell.angle_alpha   90.00
_cell.angle_beta   90.00
_cell.angle_gamma   90.00
#
_symmetry.space_group_name_H-M   'P 1'
#
loop_
_entity.id
_entity.type
_entity.pdbx_description
1 polymer ?
#
loop_
_entity_poly.entity_id
_entity_poly.type
_entity_poly.pdbx_seq_one_letter_code
_entity_poly.pdbx_strand_id
1 'polypeptide(L)' 'MKYKFLIPFLISILFLAACGQTGLEKPITLVDQNNEEVEFPTGEPVVFFFITSYT' A
#
# COMPACT_ATOMS: atom_id res chain seq x y z
N MET A 1 10.77 -19.16 -34.57
CA MET A 1 9.71 -18.12 -34.49
C MET A 1 8.75 -18.27 -33.30
N LYS A 2 8.56 -19.47 -32.71
CA LYS A 2 7.59 -19.68 -31.61
C LYS A 2 7.82 -18.88 -30.31
N TYR A 3 9.08 -18.57 -29.97
CA TYR A 3 9.40 -17.84 -28.72
C TYR A 3 9.39 -16.31 -28.85
N LYS A 4 9.31 -15.76 -30.07
CA LYS A 4 9.33 -14.30 -30.29
C LYS A 4 8.14 -13.58 -29.67
N PHE A 5 7.02 -14.28 -29.46
CA PHE A 5 5.82 -13.74 -28.84
C PHE A 5 5.73 -13.99 -27.32
N LEU A 6 6.64 -14.78 -26.76
CA LEU A 6 6.61 -15.13 -25.32
C LEU A 6 7.09 -13.95 -24.46
N ILE A 7 8.08 -13.22 -24.95
CA ILE A 7 8.65 -12.04 -24.28
C ILE A 7 7.62 -10.91 -24.12
N PRO A 8 6.93 -10.43 -25.18
CA PRO A 8 5.94 -9.36 -25.01
C PRO A 8 4.75 -9.80 -24.15
N PHE A 9 4.38 -11.08 -24.19
CA PHE A 9 3.33 -11.63 -23.33
C PHE A 9 3.72 -11.58 -21.84
N LEU A 10 4.95 -11.97 -21.51
CA LEU A 10 5.47 -11.92 -20.14
C LEU A 10 5.54 -10.48 -19.62
N ILE A 11 5.99 -9.55 -20.45
CA ILE A 11 6.07 -8.12 -20.12
C ILE A 11 4.67 -7.55 -19.84
N SER A 12 3.68 -7.90 -20.67
CA SER A 12 2.29 -7.48 -20.47
C SER A 12 1.73 -7.93 -19.11
N ILE A 13 1.99 -9.19 -18.72
CA ILE A 13 1.58 -9.72 -17.41
C ILE A 13 2.26 -8.98 -16.26
N LEU A 14 3.54 -8.63 -16.41
CA LEU A 14 4.27 -7.87 -15.40
C LEU A 14 3.68 -6.47 -15.20
N PHE A 15 3.33 -5.78 -16.28
CA PHE A 15 2.69 -4.46 -16.21
C PHE A 15 1.29 -4.51 -15.58
N LEU A 16 0.50 -5.55 -15.89
CA LEU A 16 -0.81 -5.77 -15.27
C LEU A 16 -0.69 -6.04 -13.76
N ALA A 17 0.30 -6.83 -13.33
CA ALA A 17 0.53 -7.10 -11.91
C ALA A 17 1.02 -5.85 -11.15
N ALA A 18 1.89 -5.04 -11.76
CA ALA A 18 2.42 -3.83 -11.14
C ALA A 18 1.37 -2.70 -10.99
N CYS A 19 0.36 -2.66 -11.85
CA CYS A 19 -0.67 -1.63 -11.82
C CYS A 19 -1.84 -1.94 -10.84
N GLY A 20 -1.97 -3.20 -10.42
CA GLY A 20 -3.07 -3.64 -9.54
C GLY A 20 -2.90 -3.32 -8.06
N GLN A 21 -1.68 -3.03 -7.60
CA GLN A 21 -1.40 -2.81 -6.18
C GLN A 21 -1.66 -1.34 -5.81
N THR A 22 -2.94 -0.98 -5.77
CA THR A 22 -3.43 0.37 -5.45
C THR A 22 -3.54 0.55 -3.94
N GLY A 23 -2.40 0.80 -3.29
CA GLY A 23 -2.35 1.18 -1.87
C GLY A 23 -2.52 0.02 -0.89
N LEU A 24 -2.47 0.36 0.40
CA LEU A 24 -2.75 -0.57 1.49
C LEU A 24 -4.18 -1.07 1.32
N GLU A 25 -4.39 -2.36 1.03
CA GLU A 25 -5.74 -2.93 0.88
C GLU A 25 -6.48 -3.05 2.22
N LYS A 26 -5.78 -2.90 3.34
CA LYS A 26 -6.32 -3.15 4.68
C LYS A 26 -6.10 -1.95 5.59
N PRO A 27 -7.08 -1.64 6.46
CA PRO A 27 -6.93 -0.64 7.50
C PRO A 27 -5.71 -0.96 8.36
N ILE A 28 -4.94 0.07 8.73
CA ILE A 28 -3.86 -0.08 9.69
C ILE A 28 -4.46 0.17 11.07
N THR A 29 -4.29 -0.75 12.00
CA THR A 29 -4.58 -0.53 13.42
C THR A 29 -3.30 -0.17 14.14
N LEU A 30 -3.26 0.96 14.82
CA LEU A 30 -2.18 1.36 15.73
C LEU A 30 -2.72 1.49 17.16
N VAL A 31 -1.81 1.59 18.11
CA VAL A 31 -2.14 1.90 19.51
C VAL A 31 -1.77 3.35 19.79
N ASP A 32 -2.67 4.11 20.41
CA ASP A 32 -2.44 5.51 20.76
C ASP A 32 -1.70 5.68 22.10
N GLN A 33 -1.44 6.93 22.50
CA GLN A 33 -0.80 7.26 23.78
C GLN A 33 -1.58 6.83 25.04
N ASN A 34 -2.86 6.50 24.91
CA ASN A 34 -3.72 6.04 25.99
C ASN A 34 -3.85 4.51 26.04
N ASN A 35 -3.11 3.77 25.19
CA ASN A 35 -3.26 2.34 24.94
C ASN A 35 -4.59 1.93 24.29
N GLU A 36 -5.22 2.83 23.53
CA GLU A 36 -6.43 2.53 22.77
C GLU A 36 -6.08 2.12 21.34
N GLU A 37 -6.80 1.12 20.80
CA GLU A 37 -6.65 0.72 19.41
C GLU A 37 -7.36 1.73 18.49
N VAL A 38 -6.63 2.24 17.50
CA VAL A 38 -7.13 3.20 16.51
C VAL A 38 -6.94 2.64 15.11
N GLU A 39 -8.03 2.52 14.39
CA GLU A 39 -8.06 2.05 13.00
C GLU A 39 -7.99 3.24 12.02
N PHE A 40 -7.04 3.21 11.10
CA PHE A 40 -6.86 4.23 10.07
C PHE A 40 -7.63 3.85 8.80
N PRO A 41 -8.38 4.80 8.20
CA PRO A 41 -9.23 4.52 7.04
C PRO A 41 -8.39 4.19 5.81
N THR A 42 -8.90 3.25 5.02
CA THR A 42 -8.32 2.85 3.75
C THR A 42 -9.06 3.54 2.60
N GLY A 43 -8.33 4.23 1.72
CA GLY A 43 -8.89 4.87 0.53
C GLY A 43 -9.13 6.37 0.65
N GLU A 44 -8.92 6.95 1.83
CA GLU A 44 -8.93 8.40 2.06
C GLU A 44 -7.54 8.91 2.41
N PRO A 45 -7.15 10.13 1.99
CA PRO A 45 -5.89 10.75 2.42
C PRO A 45 -5.88 10.99 3.93
N VAL A 46 -4.88 10.45 4.62
CA VAL A 46 -4.69 10.61 6.08
C VAL A 46 -3.45 11.46 6.35
N VAL A 47 -3.54 12.39 7.31
CA VAL A 47 -2.43 13.22 7.77
C VAL A 47 -1.96 12.74 9.14
N PHE A 48 -0.68 12.37 9.25
CA PHE A 48 -0.04 11.98 10.50
C PHE A 48 0.76 13.14 11.09
N PHE A 49 0.52 13.48 12.35
CA PHE A 49 1.32 14.43 13.11
C PHE A 49 2.21 13.68 14.09
N PHE A 50 3.53 13.84 13.94
CA PHE A 50 4.50 13.31 14.89
C PHE A 50 4.98 14.45 15.78
N ILE A 51 4.56 14.43 17.04
CA ILE A 51 4.90 15.46 18.03
C ILE A 51 5.97 14.88 18.96
N THR A 52 7.10 15.56 19.06
CA THR A 52 8.15 15.22 20.03
C THR A 52 8.00 16.10 21.25
N SER A 53 7.84 15.50 22.43
CA SER A 53 7.86 16.24 23.70
C SER A 53 9.24 16.12 24.34
N TYR A 54 9.85 17.25 24.69
CA TYR A 54 11.03 17.28 25.55
C TYR A 54 10.54 17.34 26.99
N THR A 55 10.77 16.28 27.76
CA THR A 55 10.53 16.25 29.22
C THR A 55 11.70 16.86 29.96
#